data_AF-A0A950CWC6-F1
#
_entry.id   AF-A0A950CWC6-F1
#
_cell.length_a   1.000
_cell.length_b   1.000
_cell.length_c   1.000
_cell.angle_alpha   90.00
_cell.angle_beta   90.00
_cell.angle_gamma   90.00
#
_symmetry.space_group_name_H-M   'P 1'
#
loop_
_entity.id
_entity.type
_entity.pdbx_description
1 polymer ?
#
loop_
_entity_poly.entity_id
_entity_poly.type
_entity_poly.pdbx_seq_one_letter_code
_entity_poly.pdbx_strand_id
1 'polypeptide(L)'
;FVLPKGSAPAEVGRLHLAGGTVVFTAFDGSSRRLSYDEQKPDVVHAGSVAFYVIKRGDRLAVRAKNSSSPVLKNFNGMSYFPVNPELHFTAHLVPDPKKIPILNILGETEMQDSPGTVEFTYKGQRYSLRPIFEDQTLFFLFKDPTNKTETYQAGRMLNTPLPVEGRVDLDFNRAYNPPCTFTPFATCPLPPKENTLPFPVNAGEMRYGDGHEYSAGR
;
A
#
# COMPACT_ATOMS: atom_id res chain seq x y z
N PHE A 1 5.70 -0.27 -25.32
CA PHE A 1 5.60 -0.98 -24.03
C PHE A 1 5.56 -2.47 -24.35
N VAL A 2 6.42 -3.29 -23.76
CA VAL A 2 6.43 -4.74 -24.03
C VAL A 2 5.51 -5.41 -23.02
N LEU A 3 4.53 -6.17 -23.50
CA LEU A 3 3.56 -6.84 -22.65
C LEU A 3 3.87 -8.32 -22.45
N PRO A 4 3.47 -8.92 -21.32
CA PRO A 4 3.63 -10.35 -21.10
C PRO A 4 2.98 -11.14 -22.23
N LYS A 5 3.73 -12.13 -22.75
CA LYS A 5 3.29 -12.98 -23.87
C LYS A 5 1.90 -13.56 -23.61
N GLY A 6 0.99 -13.43 -24.58
CA GLY A 6 -0.37 -13.96 -24.51
C GLY A 6 -1.39 -13.13 -23.72
N SER A 7 -0.99 -12.02 -23.09
CA SER A 7 -1.92 -11.09 -22.42
C SER A 7 -2.48 -10.00 -23.35
N ALA A 8 -1.69 -9.67 -24.37
CA ALA A 8 -1.96 -8.67 -25.40
C ALA A 8 -0.97 -8.88 -26.56
N PRO A 9 -1.10 -8.16 -27.70
CA PRO A 9 -0.03 -8.06 -28.68
C PRO A 9 1.30 -7.68 -28.01
N ALA A 10 2.42 -8.18 -28.54
CA ALA A 10 3.76 -7.95 -27.96
C ALA A 10 4.08 -6.45 -27.80
N GLU A 11 3.52 -5.64 -28.70
CA GLU A 11 3.51 -4.20 -28.62
C GLU A 11 2.08 -3.69 -28.84
N VAL A 12 1.62 -2.75 -28.01
CA VAL A 12 0.27 -2.12 -28.13
C VAL A 12 0.33 -0.68 -28.64
N GLY A 13 1.47 -0.01 -28.48
CA GLY A 13 1.71 1.32 -29.02
C GLY A 13 2.93 1.98 -28.36
N ARG A 14 3.05 3.29 -28.57
CA ARG A 14 4.12 4.13 -28.04
C ARG A 14 3.55 5.26 -27.20
N LEU A 15 4.25 5.58 -26.11
CA LEU A 15 4.00 6.76 -25.30
C LEU A 15 5.10 7.77 -25.59
N HIS A 16 4.72 8.97 -26.00
CA HIS A 16 5.64 10.08 -26.18
C HIS A 16 5.38 11.13 -25.10
N LEU A 17 6.42 11.46 -24.33
CA LEU A 17 6.43 12.56 -23.38
C LEU A 17 7.14 13.76 -24.01
N ALA A 18 6.43 14.89 -24.16
CA ALA A 18 6.99 16.15 -24.61
C ALA A 18 6.33 17.31 -23.85
N GLY A 19 7.14 18.16 -23.20
CA GLY A 19 6.63 19.33 -22.47
C GLY A 19 5.57 19.00 -21.40
N GLY A 20 5.73 17.88 -20.67
CA GLY A 20 4.76 17.41 -19.68
C GLY A 20 3.45 16.84 -20.26
N THR A 21 3.31 16.80 -21.58
CA THR A 21 2.18 16.17 -22.25
C THR A 21 2.53 14.74 -22.63
N VAL A 22 1.65 13.80 -22.28
CA VAL A 22 1.78 12.40 -22.70
C VAL A 22 0.81 12.10 -23.83
N VAL A 23 1.34 11.63 -24.96
CA VAL A 23 0.57 11.18 -26.10
C VAL A 23 0.75 9.68 -26.27
N PHE A 24 -0.35 8.96 -26.37
CA PHE A 24 -0.35 7.56 -26.76
C PHE A 24 -0.67 7.43 -28.24
N THR A 25 0.17 6.71 -28.98
CA THR A 25 -0.04 6.34 -30.38
C THR A 25 -0.18 4.82 -30.48
N ALA A 26 -1.33 4.35 -30.91
CA ALA A 26 -1.60 2.93 -31.16
C ALA A 26 -1.00 2.48 -32.50
N PHE A 27 -0.93 1.16 -32.73
CA PHE A 27 -0.36 0.60 -33.96
C PHE A 27 -1.15 0.89 -35.23
N ASP A 28 -2.46 1.10 -35.10
CA ASP A 28 -3.31 1.53 -36.21
C ASP A 28 -3.09 3.00 -36.61
N GLY A 29 -2.16 3.70 -35.94
CA GLY A 29 -1.84 5.10 -36.18
C GLY A 29 -2.73 6.08 -35.42
N SER A 30 -3.80 5.60 -34.75
CA SER A 30 -4.63 6.46 -33.91
C SER A 30 -3.80 6.99 -32.74
N SER A 31 -4.02 8.25 -32.37
CA SER A 31 -3.31 8.87 -31.25
C SER A 31 -4.23 9.72 -30.40
N ARG A 32 -3.93 9.78 -29.10
CA ARG A 32 -4.64 10.62 -28.14
C ARG A 32 -3.73 11.08 -27.02
N ARG A 33 -4.01 12.25 -26.47
CA ARG A 33 -3.41 12.69 -25.21
C ARG A 33 -3.94 11.84 -24.06
N LEU A 34 -3.07 11.54 -23.10
CA LEU A 34 -3.43 10.89 -21.84
C LEU A 34 -3.28 11.88 -20.69
N SER A 35 -4.34 12.05 -19.92
CA SER A 35 -4.30 12.61 -18.57
C SER A 35 -3.65 11.62 -17.61
N TYR A 36 -2.77 12.13 -16.75
CA TYR A 36 -2.20 11.39 -15.61
C TYR A 36 -2.63 12.00 -14.28
N ASP A 37 -3.78 12.66 -14.26
CA ASP A 37 -4.43 13.12 -13.02
C ASP A 37 -4.49 11.98 -11.99
N GLU A 38 -4.16 12.28 -10.73
CA GLU A 38 -4.00 11.25 -9.70
C GLU A 38 -5.32 10.57 -9.33
N GLN A 39 -6.43 11.29 -9.39
CA GLN A 39 -7.75 10.77 -9.04
C GLN A 39 -8.43 10.09 -10.23
N LYS A 40 -8.23 10.61 -11.44
CA LYS A 40 -8.89 10.14 -12.65
C LYS A 40 -7.94 10.13 -13.86
N PRO A 41 -6.97 9.21 -13.92
CA PRO A 41 -6.08 9.10 -15.06
C PRO A 41 -6.80 8.48 -16.26
N ASP A 42 -6.34 8.81 -17.46
CA ASP A 42 -6.80 8.15 -18.68
C ASP A 42 -6.22 6.73 -18.76
N VAL A 43 -7.11 5.75 -18.90
CA VAL A 43 -6.74 4.33 -19.01
C VAL A 43 -6.77 3.89 -20.46
N VAL A 44 -5.74 3.18 -20.90
CA VAL A 44 -5.68 2.47 -22.19
C VAL A 44 -5.90 0.99 -21.93
N HIS A 45 -6.82 0.39 -22.69
CA HIS A 45 -7.14 -1.03 -22.62
C HIS A 45 -6.64 -1.76 -23.88
N ALA A 46 -6.02 -2.91 -23.71
CA ALA A 46 -5.56 -3.79 -24.79
C ALA A 46 -5.58 -5.25 -24.33
N GLY A 47 -6.57 -6.01 -24.81
CA GLY A 47 -6.79 -7.39 -24.36
C GLY A 47 -7.05 -7.45 -22.85
N SER A 48 -6.31 -8.29 -22.13
CA SER A 48 -6.41 -8.37 -20.66
C SER A 48 -5.60 -7.30 -19.94
N VAL A 49 -4.84 -6.48 -20.66
CA VAL A 49 -4.00 -5.44 -20.07
C VAL A 49 -4.72 -4.09 -20.08
N ALA A 50 -4.69 -3.41 -18.95
CA ALA A 50 -5.04 -2.00 -18.83
C ALA A 50 -3.83 -1.23 -18.29
N PHE A 51 -3.50 -0.08 -18.84
CA PHE A 51 -2.42 0.75 -18.33
C PHE A 51 -2.76 2.23 -18.37
N TYR A 52 -2.08 2.98 -17.50
CA TYR A 52 -2.22 4.43 -17.40
C TYR A 52 -0.91 5.03 -16.91
N VAL A 53 -0.75 6.34 -17.13
CA VAL A 53 0.42 7.08 -16.66
C VAL A 53 0.17 7.58 -15.25
N ILE A 54 1.18 7.48 -14.41
CA ILE A 54 1.19 8.02 -13.05
C ILE A 54 2.34 9.01 -12.91
N LYS A 55 2.14 10.04 -12.09
CA LYS A 55 3.20 10.94 -11.64
C LYS A 55 3.56 10.63 -10.18
N ARG A 56 4.86 10.62 -9.87
CA ARG A 56 5.41 10.38 -8.53
C ARG A 56 6.56 11.38 -8.34
N GLY A 57 6.33 12.42 -7.54
CA GLY A 57 7.22 13.58 -7.51
C GLY A 57 7.40 14.16 -8.92
N ASP A 58 8.65 14.30 -9.37
CA ASP A 58 8.96 14.81 -10.72
C ASP A 58 9.04 13.72 -11.80
N ARG A 59 8.80 12.46 -11.44
CA ARG A 59 8.91 11.32 -12.36
C ARG A 59 7.55 10.90 -12.88
N LEU A 60 7.50 10.53 -14.16
CA LEU A 60 6.37 9.83 -14.76
C LEU A 60 6.70 8.34 -14.90
N ALA A 61 5.72 7.49 -14.66
CA ALA A 61 5.79 6.05 -14.84
C ALA A 61 4.51 5.52 -15.46
N VAL A 62 4.54 4.27 -15.90
CA VAL A 62 3.35 3.57 -16.41
C VAL A 62 2.94 2.52 -15.40
N ARG A 63 1.68 2.55 -14.97
CA ARG A 63 1.09 1.50 -14.17
C ARG A 63 0.25 0.61 -15.08
N ALA A 64 0.61 -0.67 -15.14
CA ALA A 64 -0.10 -1.67 -15.92
C ALA A 64 -0.76 -2.71 -15.00
N LYS A 65 -1.95 -3.16 -15.37
CA LYS A 65 -2.74 -4.19 -14.70
C LYS A 65 -3.12 -5.24 -15.72
N ASN A 66 -3.12 -6.52 -15.33
CA ASN A 66 -3.51 -7.63 -16.19
C ASN A 66 -4.64 -8.43 -15.53
N SER A 67 -5.85 -8.34 -16.08
CA SER A 67 -7.04 -9.04 -15.58
C SER A 67 -6.95 -10.57 -15.75
N SER A 68 -6.03 -11.06 -16.56
CA SER A 68 -5.76 -12.49 -16.74
C SER A 68 -4.52 -12.98 -16.01
N SER A 69 -3.95 -12.18 -15.09
CA SER A 69 -2.75 -12.58 -14.35
C SER A 69 -2.98 -13.89 -13.56
N PRO A 70 -2.00 -14.81 -13.53
CA PRO A 70 -2.10 -16.03 -12.72
C PRO A 70 -2.35 -15.75 -11.24
N VAL A 71 -1.74 -14.70 -10.69
CA VAL A 71 -1.94 -14.27 -9.29
C VAL A 71 -3.41 -13.94 -9.02
N LEU A 72 -4.07 -13.18 -9.91
CA LEU A 72 -5.49 -12.86 -9.74
C LEU A 72 -6.38 -14.09 -9.94
N LYS A 73 -6.08 -14.94 -10.93
CA LYS A 73 -6.87 -16.16 -11.19
C LYS A 73 -6.78 -17.19 -10.07
N ASN A 74 -5.66 -17.23 -9.36
CA ASN A 74 -5.40 -18.16 -8.27
C ASN A 74 -5.59 -17.52 -6.88
N PHE A 75 -6.15 -16.31 -6.82
CA PHE A 75 -6.44 -15.64 -5.55
C PHE A 75 -7.66 -16.30 -4.91
N ASN A 76 -7.44 -17.04 -3.83
CA ASN A 76 -8.50 -17.77 -3.11
C ASN A 76 -8.99 -17.03 -1.85
N GLY A 77 -8.70 -15.73 -1.75
CA GLY A 77 -8.98 -14.93 -0.56
C GLY A 77 -7.79 -14.85 0.41
N MET A 78 -8.03 -14.12 1.48
CA MET A 78 -7.07 -13.89 2.57
C MET A 78 -7.40 -14.80 3.76
N SER A 79 -6.36 -15.27 4.43
CA SER A 79 -6.48 -15.89 5.76
C SER A 79 -6.47 -14.80 6.83
N TYR A 80 -7.24 -15.01 7.90
CA TYR A 80 -7.35 -14.08 9.02
C TYR A 80 -7.17 -14.83 10.33
N PHE A 81 -6.61 -14.14 11.33
CA PHE A 81 -6.74 -14.60 12.70
C PHE A 81 -8.21 -14.58 13.12
N PRO A 82 -8.63 -15.46 14.07
CA PRO A 82 -9.91 -15.28 14.76
C PRO A 82 -9.99 -13.87 15.37
N VAL A 83 -11.21 -13.31 15.41
CA VAL A 83 -11.44 -12.01 16.06
C VAL A 83 -10.97 -12.09 17.51
N ASN A 84 -10.12 -11.15 17.91
CA ASN A 84 -9.57 -11.03 19.25
C ASN A 84 -10.01 -9.70 19.88
N PRO A 85 -11.00 -9.72 20.79
CA PRO A 85 -11.47 -8.53 21.48
C PRO A 85 -10.40 -7.85 22.35
N GLU A 86 -9.38 -8.57 22.83
CA GLU A 86 -8.29 -7.97 23.62
C GLU A 86 -7.36 -7.07 22.79
N LEU A 87 -7.46 -7.14 21.46
CA LEU A 87 -6.71 -6.32 20.50
C LEU A 87 -7.59 -5.23 19.87
N HIS A 88 -8.73 -4.92 20.48
CA HIS A 88 -9.56 -3.77 20.17
C HIS A 88 -9.49 -2.76 21.32
N PHE A 89 -8.99 -1.56 21.04
CA PHE A 89 -8.70 -0.54 22.04
C PHE A 89 -9.52 0.73 21.80
N THR A 90 -10.09 1.27 22.87
CA THR A 90 -10.38 2.71 22.93
C THR A 90 -9.09 3.43 23.28
N ALA A 91 -8.40 3.93 22.26
CA ALA A 91 -7.13 4.63 22.39
C ALA A 91 -7.34 6.16 22.47
N HIS A 92 -6.29 6.90 22.78
CA HIS A 92 -6.33 8.37 22.87
C HIS A 92 -5.24 9.00 22.02
N LEU A 93 -5.61 10.00 21.22
CA LEU A 93 -4.64 10.83 20.52
C LEU A 93 -4.03 11.84 21.50
N VAL A 94 -2.70 11.79 21.66
CA VAL A 94 -1.90 12.86 22.24
C VAL A 94 -1.33 13.71 21.10
N PRO A 95 -1.80 14.97 20.95
CA PRO A 95 -1.35 15.82 19.87
C PRO A 95 0.15 16.14 19.95
N ASP A 96 0.85 15.88 18.85
CA ASP A 96 2.24 16.31 18.58
C ASP A 96 2.39 16.43 17.06
N PRO A 97 1.72 17.43 16.45
CA PRO A 97 1.62 17.53 15.01
C PRO A 97 2.96 17.88 14.39
N LYS A 98 3.43 17.02 13.48
CA LYS A 98 4.67 17.24 12.73
C LYS A 98 4.69 16.42 11.45
N LYS A 99 5.58 16.81 10.53
CA LYS A 99 5.93 15.94 9.41
C LYS A 99 6.91 14.87 9.88
N ILE A 100 6.67 13.62 9.51
CA ILE A 100 7.56 12.49 9.78
C ILE A 100 8.03 11.85 8.47
N PRO A 101 9.27 11.33 8.42
CA PRO A 101 9.76 10.61 7.26
C PRO A 101 9.13 9.22 7.18
N ILE A 102 8.52 8.90 6.04
CA ILE A 102 8.05 7.56 5.69
C ILE A 102 8.90 7.03 4.53
N LEU A 103 9.63 5.94 4.79
CA LEU A 103 10.46 5.25 3.80
C LEU A 103 9.60 4.27 3.01
N ASN A 104 9.82 4.12 1.71
CA ASN A 104 9.22 3.05 0.92
C ASN A 104 10.20 1.91 0.62
N ILE A 105 9.70 0.79 0.07
CA ILE A 105 10.53 -0.37 -0.29
C ILE A 105 11.59 -0.11 -1.36
N LEU A 106 11.53 1.04 -2.07
CA LEU A 106 12.56 1.46 -3.03
C LEU A 106 13.66 2.33 -2.39
N GLY A 107 13.55 2.63 -1.10
CA GLY A 107 14.50 3.49 -0.38
C GLY A 107 14.19 4.99 -0.49
N GLU A 108 13.08 5.37 -1.11
CA GLU A 108 12.66 6.77 -1.21
C GLU A 108 11.96 7.18 0.09
N THR A 109 12.21 8.41 0.54
CA THR A 109 11.62 8.97 1.77
C THR A 109 10.71 10.13 1.44
N GLU A 110 9.49 10.09 1.96
CA GLU A 110 8.51 11.17 1.84
C GLU A 110 8.14 11.72 3.23
N MET A 111 7.98 13.04 3.35
CA MET A 111 7.57 13.69 4.59
C MET A 111 6.05 13.74 4.68
N GLN A 112 5.47 12.99 5.60
CA GLN A 112 4.02 12.82 5.77
C GLN A 112 3.53 13.55 7.02
N ASP A 113 2.35 14.16 6.96
CA ASP A 113 1.76 14.85 8.11
C ASP A 113 1.21 13.85 9.14
N SER A 114 1.63 14.01 10.39
CA SER A 114 1.20 13.19 11.52
C SER A 114 0.55 14.08 12.59
N PRO A 115 -0.60 13.69 13.17
CA PRO A 115 -1.28 14.48 14.21
C PRO A 115 -0.66 14.36 15.61
N GLY A 116 0.17 13.34 15.85
CA GLY A 116 0.65 13.00 17.19
C GLY A 116 0.70 11.50 17.41
N THR A 117 0.69 11.06 18.65
CA THR A 117 0.74 9.63 19.01
C THR A 117 -0.60 9.15 19.54
N VAL A 118 -1.04 8.00 19.09
CA VAL A 118 -2.22 7.31 19.62
C VAL A 118 -1.77 6.31 20.66
N GLU A 119 -2.21 6.51 21.89
CA GLU A 119 -1.81 5.73 23.05
C GLU A 119 -2.93 4.82 23.54
N PHE A 120 -2.55 3.63 23.95
CA PHE A 120 -3.46 2.60 24.44
C PHE A 120 -2.78 1.76 25.52
N THR A 121 -3.58 1.05 26.31
CA THR A 121 -3.08 0.15 27.35
C THR A 121 -3.38 -1.28 26.97
N TYR A 122 -2.36 -2.14 27.01
CA TYR A 122 -2.50 -3.57 26.81
C TYR A 122 -1.77 -4.30 27.93
N LYS A 123 -2.46 -5.21 28.61
CA LYS A 123 -1.93 -6.00 29.74
C LYS A 123 -1.23 -5.14 30.83
N GLY A 124 -1.84 -4.00 31.16
CA GLY A 124 -1.35 -3.09 32.19
C GLY A 124 -0.17 -2.19 31.78
N GLN A 125 0.33 -2.30 30.55
CA GLN A 125 1.39 -1.44 30.03
C GLN A 125 0.84 -0.48 28.97
N ARG A 126 1.34 0.76 28.97
CA ARG A 126 1.02 1.79 27.96
C ARG A 126 1.91 1.60 26.73
N TYR A 127 1.30 1.64 25.57
CA TYR A 127 1.96 1.62 24.26
C TYR A 127 1.45 2.76 23.41
N SER A 128 2.15 3.05 22.33
CA SER A 128 1.76 4.08 21.38
C SER A 128 2.09 3.70 19.95
N LEU A 129 1.35 4.28 19.01
CA LEU A 129 1.64 4.28 17.58
C LEU A 129 1.43 5.69 17.04
N ARG A 130 2.28 6.12 16.11
CA ARG A 130 2.14 7.38 15.40
C ARG A 130 1.51 7.15 14.02
N PRO A 131 0.26 7.56 13.77
CA PRO A 131 -0.32 7.53 12.44
C PRO A 131 0.14 8.72 11.59
N ILE A 132 -0.13 8.63 10.29
CA ILE A 132 -0.18 9.76 9.36
C ILE A 132 -1.63 10.00 8.92
N PHE A 133 -1.92 11.14 8.30
CA PHE A 133 -3.22 11.36 7.66
C PHE A 133 -3.30 10.69 6.29
N GLU A 134 -4.43 10.04 6.00
CA GLU A 134 -4.77 9.50 4.67
C GLU A 134 -6.28 9.58 4.46
N ASP A 135 -6.75 10.24 3.40
CA ASP A 135 -8.17 10.28 2.98
C ASP A 135 -9.18 10.48 4.13
N GLN A 136 -8.95 11.46 5.01
CA GLN A 136 -9.79 11.75 6.19
C GLN A 136 -9.84 10.62 7.23
N THR A 137 -8.81 9.79 7.27
CA THR A 137 -8.59 8.75 8.28
C THR A 137 -7.22 8.94 8.94
N LEU A 138 -7.01 8.23 10.05
CA LEU A 138 -5.67 7.99 10.57
C LEU A 138 -5.16 6.69 9.95
N PHE A 139 -3.99 6.75 9.34
CA PHE A 139 -3.33 5.61 8.72
C PHE A 139 -2.11 5.19 9.53
N PHE A 140 -2.14 3.95 9.98
CA PHE A 140 -1.11 3.32 10.80
C PHE A 140 -0.33 2.32 9.97
N LEU A 141 1.00 2.47 10.02
CA LEU A 141 1.95 1.46 9.56
C LEU A 141 2.66 0.93 10.79
N PHE A 142 2.57 -0.37 11.04
CA PHE A 142 3.15 -0.96 12.25
C PHE A 142 3.83 -2.30 12.01
N LYS A 143 4.74 -2.64 12.92
CA LYS A 143 5.36 -3.96 13.03
C LYS A 143 5.09 -4.58 14.38
N ASP A 144 5.12 -5.91 14.41
CA ASP A 144 5.03 -6.72 15.61
C ASP A 144 5.72 -8.08 15.39
N PRO A 145 5.95 -8.89 16.45
CA PRO A 145 6.61 -10.19 16.35
C PRO A 145 5.99 -11.16 15.32
N THR A 146 4.68 -11.08 15.04
CA THR A 146 4.02 -11.96 14.07
C THR A 146 4.53 -11.75 12.64
N ASN A 147 5.12 -10.60 12.31
CA ASN A 147 5.65 -10.33 10.97
C ASN A 147 6.76 -11.32 10.58
N LYS A 148 7.42 -11.95 11.55
CA LYS A 148 8.46 -12.95 11.28
C LYS A 148 7.87 -14.22 10.66
N THR A 149 6.70 -14.65 11.11
CA THR A 149 6.18 -16.00 10.84
C THR A 149 4.77 -16.02 10.26
N GLU A 150 3.85 -15.23 10.80
CA GLU A 150 2.41 -15.39 10.57
C GLU A 150 1.79 -14.26 9.73
N THR A 151 2.39 -13.07 9.73
CA THR A 151 1.91 -11.89 8.98
C THR A 151 2.97 -11.37 8.00
N TYR A 152 2.62 -10.36 7.19
CA TYR A 152 3.54 -9.82 6.19
C TYR A 152 4.82 -9.25 6.82
N GLN A 153 5.97 -9.65 6.29
CA GLN A 153 7.28 -9.44 6.89
C GLN A 153 7.70 -7.97 7.02
N ALA A 154 7.20 -7.10 6.15
CA ALA A 154 7.55 -5.68 6.18
C ALA A 154 6.65 -4.86 7.12
N GLY A 155 5.63 -5.46 7.73
CA GLY A 155 4.64 -4.81 8.58
C GLY A 155 3.24 -4.76 7.96
N ARG A 156 2.28 -4.24 8.72
CA ARG A 156 0.86 -4.18 8.33
C ARG A 156 0.32 -2.76 8.40
N MET A 157 -0.84 -2.59 7.80
CA MET A 157 -1.58 -1.35 7.69
C MET A 157 -2.86 -1.42 8.52
N LEU A 158 -3.31 -0.28 9.05
CA LEU A 158 -4.60 -0.12 9.70
C LEU A 158 -5.09 1.31 9.49
N ASN A 159 -6.33 1.49 9.06
CA ASN A 159 -6.99 2.79 9.02
C ASN A 159 -8.03 2.87 10.14
N THR A 160 -8.09 4.00 10.81
CA THR A 160 -9.16 4.32 11.76
C THR A 160 -9.86 5.61 11.31
N PRO A 161 -11.13 5.82 11.67
CA PRO A 161 -11.74 7.14 11.59
C PRO A 161 -10.90 8.19 12.34
N LEU A 162 -11.12 9.47 12.03
CA LEU A 162 -10.54 10.56 12.81
C LEU A 162 -11.01 10.49 14.28
N PRO A 163 -10.19 11.00 15.22
CA PRO A 163 -10.56 10.96 16.63
C PRO A 163 -11.85 11.73 16.92
N VAL A 164 -12.69 11.19 17.79
CA VAL A 164 -13.87 11.88 18.34
C VAL A 164 -13.58 12.21 19.80
N GLU A 165 -13.55 13.50 20.14
CA GLU A 165 -13.15 13.97 21.49
C GLU A 165 -11.79 13.41 21.93
N GLY A 166 -10.84 13.29 20.99
CA GLY A 166 -9.51 12.73 21.22
C GLY A 166 -9.47 11.21 21.38
N ARG A 167 -10.60 10.49 21.30
CA ARG A 167 -10.65 9.03 21.31
C ARG A 167 -10.47 8.46 19.90
N VAL A 168 -9.68 7.40 19.79
CA VAL A 168 -9.42 6.67 18.55
C VAL A 168 -9.89 5.23 18.71
N ASP A 169 -10.71 4.77 17.77
CA ASP A 169 -11.15 3.37 17.65
C ASP A 169 -10.04 2.54 17.00
N LEU A 170 -9.15 1.97 17.83
CA LEU A 170 -7.98 1.23 17.37
C LEU A 170 -8.26 -0.27 17.41
N ASP A 171 -8.76 -0.79 16.29
CA ASP A 171 -9.11 -2.21 16.14
C ASP A 171 -8.11 -2.96 15.24
N PHE A 172 -7.21 -3.73 15.85
CA PHE A 172 -6.23 -4.53 15.09
C PHE A 172 -6.86 -5.71 14.35
N ASN A 173 -8.12 -6.08 14.62
CA ASN A 173 -8.84 -7.08 13.82
C ASN A 173 -9.07 -6.62 12.39
N ARG A 174 -8.92 -5.31 12.13
CA ARG A 174 -9.03 -4.69 10.81
C ARG A 174 -7.67 -4.41 10.16
N ALA A 175 -6.57 -4.86 10.79
CA ALA A 175 -5.25 -4.73 10.21
C ALA A 175 -5.13 -5.60 8.96
N TYR A 176 -4.53 -5.05 7.91
CA TYR A 176 -4.42 -5.70 6.60
C TYR A 176 -3.00 -5.62 6.04
N ASN A 177 -2.71 -6.49 5.08
CA ASN A 177 -1.43 -6.55 4.42
C ASN A 177 -1.32 -5.51 3.31
N PRO A 178 -0.13 -4.92 3.14
CA PRO A 178 0.07 -3.90 2.13
C PRO A 178 0.07 -4.48 0.70
N PRO A 179 -0.20 -3.69 -0.35
CA PRO A 179 -0.31 -4.21 -1.73
C PRO A 179 0.91 -4.97 -2.27
N CYS A 180 2.11 -4.67 -1.76
CA CYS A 180 3.37 -5.38 -2.04
C CYS A 180 3.39 -6.84 -1.60
N THR A 181 2.41 -7.26 -0.80
CA THR A 181 2.13 -8.67 -0.53
C THR A 181 1.70 -9.42 -1.80
N PHE A 182 1.04 -8.74 -2.74
CA PHE A 182 0.47 -9.38 -3.95
C PHE A 182 1.27 -9.11 -5.22
N THR A 183 2.21 -8.17 -5.20
CA THR A 183 2.99 -7.80 -6.37
C THR A 183 4.33 -7.16 -6.01
N PRO A 184 5.44 -7.53 -6.69
CA PRO A 184 6.74 -6.91 -6.48
C PRO A 184 6.82 -5.48 -7.05
N PHE A 185 5.82 -5.04 -7.81
CA PHE A 185 5.81 -3.73 -8.46
C PHE A 185 5.15 -2.64 -7.60
N ALA A 186 4.66 -2.97 -6.40
CA ALA A 186 4.07 -2.00 -5.49
C ALA A 186 5.15 -1.36 -4.60
N THR A 187 5.13 -0.04 -4.52
CA THR A 187 6.08 0.77 -3.73
C THR A 187 5.49 1.09 -2.35
N CYS A 188 5.35 0.07 -1.51
CA CYS A 188 4.72 0.24 -0.20
C CYS A 188 5.55 1.09 0.76
N PRO A 189 4.89 1.88 1.61
CA PRO A 189 5.55 2.52 2.75
C PRO A 189 5.93 1.46 3.80
N LEU A 190 7.00 1.75 4.55
CA LEU A 190 7.50 0.96 5.66
C LEU A 190 7.09 1.62 6.98
N PRO A 191 6.73 0.82 8.00
CA PRO A 191 6.46 1.34 9.34
C PRO A 191 7.63 2.17 9.91
N PRO A 192 7.35 3.36 10.48
CA PRO A 192 8.32 4.08 11.29
C PRO A 192 8.88 3.19 12.41
N LYS A 193 10.14 3.43 12.81
CA LYS A 193 10.77 2.63 13.88
C LYS A 193 9.96 2.65 15.18
N GLU A 194 9.40 3.80 15.53
CA GLU A 194 8.55 3.97 16.72
C GLU A 194 7.25 3.17 16.68
N ASN A 195 6.80 2.74 15.50
CA ASN A 195 5.61 1.90 15.33
C ASN A 195 5.94 0.40 15.35
N THR A 196 6.85 -0.01 16.23
CA THR A 196 7.15 -1.43 16.45
C THR A 196 6.61 -1.85 17.81
N LEU A 197 5.54 -2.65 17.81
CA LEU A 197 4.96 -3.21 19.02
C LEU A 197 5.82 -4.38 19.51
N PRO A 198 6.08 -4.48 20.83
CA PRO A 198 6.93 -5.53 21.39
C PRO A 198 6.19 -6.86 21.65
N PHE A 199 4.90 -6.93 21.35
CA PHE A 199 4.04 -8.09 21.60
C PHE A 199 3.34 -8.53 20.30
N PRO A 200 3.04 -9.84 20.16
CA PRO A 200 2.38 -10.36 18.96
C PRO A 200 0.95 -9.82 18.83
N VAL A 201 0.61 -9.33 17.64
CA VAL A 201 -0.74 -8.86 17.30
C VAL A 201 -1.42 -9.93 16.45
N ASN A 202 -1.98 -10.95 17.13
CA ASN A 202 -2.69 -12.09 16.53
C ASN A 202 -4.15 -11.71 16.18
N ALA A 203 -4.31 -10.70 15.34
CA ALA A 203 -5.58 -10.18 14.85
C ALA A 203 -5.42 -9.66 13.41
N GLY A 204 -6.49 -9.65 12.62
CA GLY A 204 -6.47 -9.15 11.24
C GLY A 204 -5.92 -10.16 10.23
N GLU A 205 -5.46 -9.65 9.08
CA GLU A 205 -4.94 -10.48 7.99
C GLU A 205 -3.65 -11.21 8.37
N MET A 206 -3.60 -12.48 8.01
CA MET A 206 -2.40 -13.33 8.04
C MET A 206 -1.62 -13.17 6.73
N ARG A 207 -0.39 -13.67 6.70
CA ARG A 207 0.47 -13.66 5.52
C ARG A 207 -0.22 -14.35 4.34
N TYR A 208 -0.21 -13.66 3.19
CA TYR A 208 -0.68 -14.24 1.93
C TYR A 208 0.46 -14.94 1.20
N GLY A 209 0.29 -16.24 0.94
CA GLY A 209 1.27 -17.07 0.23
C GLY A 209 2.58 -17.26 0.99
N ASP A 210 3.28 -18.36 0.73
CA ASP A 210 4.70 -18.45 1.07
C ASP A 210 5.42 -17.38 0.26
N GLY A 211 5.91 -16.36 0.96
CA GLY A 211 6.28 -15.07 0.38
C GLY A 211 7.14 -15.21 -0.86
N HIS A 212 6.83 -14.40 -1.88
CA HIS A 212 7.65 -14.25 -3.08
C HIS A 212 9.15 -14.29 -2.72
N GLU A 213 9.83 -15.37 -3.12
CA GLU A 213 11.28 -15.41 -3.20
C GLU A 213 11.70 -14.26 -4.11
N TYR A 214 12.16 -13.16 -3.51
CA TYR A 214 12.95 -12.18 -4.22
C TYR A 214 14.29 -12.85 -4.55
N SER A 215 14.31 -13.59 -5.64
CA SER A 215 15.53 -13.94 -6.34
C SER A 215 16.10 -12.65 -6.90
N ALA A 216 16.93 -11.99 -6.11
CA ALA A 216 17.88 -11.00 -6.61
C ALA A 216 18.82 -11.74 -7.58
N GLY A 217 18.46 -11.72 -8.87
CA GLY A 217 19.34 -12.16 -9.94
C GLY A 217 20.63 -11.36 -9.91
N ARG A 218 21.75 -12.07 -9.79
CA ARG A 218 23.01 -11.65 -10.41
C ARG A 218 22.97 -12.04 -11.89
#